data_AF-A0A7L8S4K7-F1
#
_entry.id   AF-A0A7L8S4K7-F1
#
_cell.length_a   1.000
_cell.length_b   1.000
_cell.length_c   1.000
_cell.angle_alpha   90.00
_cell.angle_beta   90.00
_cell.angle_gamma   90.00
#
_symmetry.space_group_name_H-M   'P 1'
#
loop_
_entity.id
_entity.type
_entity.pdbx_description
1 polymer ?
#
loop_
_entity_poly.entity_id
_entity_poly.type
_entity_poly.pdbx_seq_one_letter_code
_entity_poly.pdbx_strand_id
1 'polypeptide(L)' 'MNRALQSSDPRFARILGKLGYGRRDMQATPIQSAPTFDDIARVREEYAEIVGRQPFMGWDIDTLREKIAAAKAKG' A
#
# COMPACT_ATOMS: atom_id res chain seq x y z
N MET A 1 3.70 11.49 12.03
CA MET A 1 4.65 12.22 11.17
C MET A 1 4.22 13.68 11.08
N ASN A 2 5.15 14.64 11.23
CA ASN A 2 4.80 16.07 11.24
C ASN A 2 4.83 16.66 9.83
N ARG A 3 3.97 17.66 9.59
CA ARG A 3 3.69 18.37 8.33
C ARG A 3 4.92 18.79 7.50
N ALA A 4 6.07 18.99 8.14
CA ALA A 4 7.33 19.33 7.48
C ALA A 4 7.86 18.23 6.53
N LEU A 5 7.56 16.95 6.78
CA LEU A 5 7.91 15.84 5.88
C LEU A 5 6.90 15.66 4.73
N GLN A 6 5.74 16.32 4.79
CA GLN A 6 4.67 16.25 3.77
C GLN A 6 4.67 17.47 2.84
N SER A 7 5.49 18.49 3.12
CA SER A 7 5.53 19.73 2.34
C SER A 7 6.47 19.60 1.14
N SER A 8 5.95 19.82 -0.07
CA SER A 8 6.73 19.86 -1.32
C SER A 8 7.50 21.17 -1.54
N ASP A 9 7.91 21.89 -0.48
CA ASP A 9 8.65 23.15 -0.62
C ASP A 9 10.12 22.87 -1.06
N PRO A 10 10.62 23.50 -2.15
CA PRO A 10 11.97 23.28 -2.67
C PRO A 10 13.09 23.64 -1.67
N ARG A 11 12.83 24.45 -0.66
CA ARG A 11 13.79 24.77 0.41
C ARG A 11 14.08 23.54 1.27
N PHE A 12 13.07 22.72 1.57
CA PHE A 12 13.26 21.48 2.32
C PHE A 12 14.11 20.47 1.55
N ALA A 13 13.91 20.35 0.23
CA ALA A 13 14.75 19.49 -0.61
C ALA A 13 16.23 19.90 -0.53
N ARG A 14 16.53 21.21 -0.52
CA ARG A 14 17.90 21.72 -0.38
C ARG A 14 18.51 21.40 0.99
N ILE A 15 17.73 21.51 2.06
CA ILE A 15 18.19 21.17 3.43
C ILE A 15 18.43 19.67 3.55
N LEU A 16 17.52 18.83 3.05
CA LEU A 16 17.64 17.38 3.04
C LEU A 16 18.87 16.92 2.24
N GLY A 17 19.16 17.57 1.12
CA GLY A 17 20.39 17.35 0.36
C GLY A 17 21.66 17.62 1.19
N LYS A 18 21.70 18.75 1.92
CA LYS A 18 22.84 19.08 2.81
C LYS A 18 23.00 18.11 3.97
N LEU A 19 21.89 17.60 4.49
CA LEU A 19 21.88 16.61 5.59
C LEU A 19 22.21 15.18 5.12
N GLY A 20 22.40 15.01 3.81
CA GLY A 20 22.80 13.73 3.22
C GLY A 20 21.64 12.84 2.79
N TYR A 21 20.38 13.24 2.97
CA TYR A 21 19.21 12.45 2.54
C TYR A 21 19.02 12.40 1.02
N GLY A 22 19.78 13.19 0.26
CA GLY A 22 19.73 13.20 -1.21
C GLY A 22 20.74 12.26 -1.88
N ARG A 23 21.48 11.44 -1.13
CA ARG A 23 22.45 10.52 -1.76
C ARG A 23 21.75 9.34 -2.42
N ARG A 24 22.28 8.93 -3.57
CA ARG A 24 21.70 7.91 -4.45
C ARG A 24 21.61 6.51 -3.80
N ASP A 25 22.50 6.23 -2.85
CA ASP A 25 22.56 5.01 -2.03
C ASP A 25 21.51 4.98 -0.90
N MET A 26 21.04 6.14 -0.44
CA MET A 26 19.96 6.25 0.56
C MET A 26 18.60 6.53 -0.05
N GLN A 27 18.52 6.64 -1.38
CA GLN A 27 17.27 6.86 -2.07
C GLN A 27 16.46 5.56 -2.04
N ALA A 28 15.28 5.59 -1.39
CA ALA A 28 14.34 4.49 -1.49
C ALA A 28 14.02 4.25 -2.97
N THR A 29 14.18 3.02 -3.44
CA THR A 29 13.65 2.61 -4.74
C THR A 29 12.16 2.91 -4.72
N PRO A 30 11.63 3.69 -5.70
CA PRO A 30 10.20 3.89 -5.78
C PRO A 30 9.59 2.52 -6.02
N ILE A 31 8.98 1.95 -4.97
CA ILE A 31 8.19 0.74 -5.06
C ILE A 31 7.10 1.09 -6.08
N GLN A 32 7.15 0.45 -7.26
CA GLN A 32 6.14 0.60 -8.30
C GLN A 32 4.78 0.44 -7.63
N SER A 33 4.04 1.55 -7.53
CA SER A 33 2.64 1.66 -7.12
C SER A 33 2.21 0.50 -6.22
N ALA A 34 2.61 0.56 -4.95
CA ALA A 34 1.98 -0.28 -3.93
C ALA A 34 0.46 -0.13 -4.08
N PRO A 35 -0.29 -1.24 -4.06
CA PRO A 35 -1.74 -1.17 -4.22
C PRO A 35 -2.28 -0.17 -3.21
N THR A 36 -3.12 0.74 -3.71
CA THR A 36 -3.66 1.79 -2.86
C THR A 36 -4.52 1.16 -1.77
N PHE A 37 -4.68 1.87 -0.65
CA PHE A 37 -5.55 1.40 0.42
C PHE A 37 -6.98 1.12 -0.09
N ASP A 38 -7.42 1.86 -1.10
CA ASP A 38 -8.72 1.67 -1.74
C ASP A 38 -8.81 0.34 -2.51
N ASP A 39 -7.71 -0.09 -3.15
CA ASP A 39 -7.66 -1.36 -3.89
C ASP A 39 -7.82 -2.56 -2.95
N ILE A 40 -7.16 -2.54 -1.79
CA ILE A 40 -7.26 -3.64 -0.83
C ILE A 40 -8.62 -3.64 -0.12
N ALA A 41 -9.19 -2.47 0.17
CA ALA A 41 -10.51 -2.36 0.79
C ALA A 41 -11.59 -2.99 -0.09
N ARG A 42 -11.57 -2.70 -1.40
CA ARG A 42 -12.52 -3.24 -2.37
C ARG A 42 -12.46 -4.78 -2.47
N VAL A 43 -11.25 -5.34 -2.48
CA VAL A 43 -11.07 -6.81 -2.52
C VAL A 43 -11.57 -7.47 -1.24
N ARG A 44 -11.45 -6.79 -0.08
CA ARG A 44 -11.97 -7.29 1.20
C ARG A 44 -13.50 -7.31 1.25
N GLU A 45 -14.15 -6.29 0.69
CA GLU A 45 -15.62 -6.27 0.54
C GLU A 45 -16.10 -7.43 -0.33
N GLU A 46 -15.48 -7.64 -1.50
CA GLU A 46 -15.84 -8.76 -2.39
C GLU A 46 -15.69 -10.11 -1.68
N TYR A 47 -14.60 -10.31 -0.92
CA TYR A 47 -14.44 -11.52 -0.11
C TYR A 47 -15.55 -11.68 0.94
N ALA A 48 -15.92 -10.60 1.63
CA ALA A 48 -16.95 -10.63 2.66
C ALA A 48 -18.34 -10.94 2.08
N GLU A 49 -18.65 -10.45 0.88
CA GLU A 49 -19.90 -10.76 0.18
C GLU A 49 -19.99 -12.23 -0.22
N ILE A 50 -18.90 -12.81 -0.74
CA ILE A 50 -18.90 -14.18 -1.26
C ILE A 50 -18.81 -15.20 -0.12
N VAL A 51 -17.95 -14.96 0.87
CA VAL A 51 -17.70 -15.91 1.97
C VAL A 51 -18.63 -15.67 3.15
N GLY A 52 -19.25 -14.49 3.25
CA GLY A 52 -20.10 -14.09 4.38
C GLY A 52 -19.33 -13.86 5.67
N ARG A 53 -17.99 -13.74 5.62
CA ARG A 53 -17.11 -13.51 6.77
C ARG A 53 -16.04 -12.48 6.45
N GLN A 54 -15.63 -11.74 7.47
CA GLN A 54 -14.54 -10.77 7.33
C GLN A 54 -13.20 -11.46 7.05
N PRO A 55 -12.41 -10.97 6.07
CA PRO A 55 -11.07 -11.48 5.79
C PRO A 55 -10.08 -11.11 6.91
N PHE A 56 -8.98 -11.86 6.99
CA PHE A 56 -7.89 -11.50 7.91
C PHE A 56 -7.14 -10.26 7.40
N MET A 57 -6.97 -9.26 8.27
CA MET A 57 -6.39 -7.96 7.88
C MET A 57 -4.89 -8.01 7.54
N GLY A 58 -4.20 -9.10 7.88
CA GLY A 58 -2.80 -9.33 7.50
C GLY A 58 -2.61 -10.01 6.14
N TRP A 59 -3.68 -10.33 5.42
CA TRP A 59 -3.56 -10.86 4.05
C TRP A 59 -3.31 -9.76 3.04
N ASP A 60 -2.48 -10.08 2.06
CA ASP A 60 -2.26 -9.27 0.87
C ASP A 60 -3.42 -9.46 -0.14
N ILE A 61 -3.41 -8.62 -1.17
CA ILE A 61 -4.41 -8.65 -2.24
C ILE A 61 -4.39 -9.97 -2.99
N ASP A 62 -3.21 -10.54 -3.23
CA ASP A 62 -3.07 -11.78 -4.00
C ASP A 62 -3.70 -12.96 -3.26
N THR A 63 -3.42 -13.10 -1.96
CA THR A 63 -4.08 -14.11 -1.10
C THR A 63 -5.60 -13.91 -1.07
N LEU A 64 -6.07 -12.66 -0.96
CA LEU A 64 -7.51 -12.40 -0.97
C LEU A 64 -8.16 -12.83 -2.30
N ARG A 65 -7.54 -12.53 -3.44
CA ARG A 65 -8.01 -12.93 -4.76
C ARG A 65 -8.07 -14.45 -4.92
N GLU A 66 -7.04 -15.15 -4.47
CA GLU A 66 -7.03 -16.62 -4.48
C GLU A 66 -8.18 -17.20 -3.64
N LYS A 67 -8.41 -16.63 -2.45
CA LYS A 67 -9.50 -17.08 -1.57
C LYS A 67 -10.88 -16.79 -2.15
N ILE A 68 -11.06 -15.64 -2.79
CA ILE A 68 -12.27 -15.28 -3.53
C ILE A 68 -12.54 -16.30 -4.65
N ALA A 69 -11.52 -16.60 -5.47
CA ALA A 69 -11.64 -17.56 -6.56
C ALA A 69 -11.99 -18.97 -6.05
N ALA A 70 -11.34 -19.41 -4.97
CA ALA A 70 -11.62 -20.69 -4.34
C ALA A 70 -13.05 -20.78 -3.77
N ALA A 71 -13.56 -19.70 -3.20
CA ALA A 71 -14.94 -19.65 -2.70
C ALA A 71 -15.97 -19.69 -3.84
N LYS A 72 -15.73 -18.93 -4.93
CA LYS A 72 -16.58 -18.97 -6.13
C LYS A 72 -16.61 -20.33 -6.81
N ALA A 73 -15.50 -21.07 -6.82
CA ALA A 73 -15.43 -22.41 -7.43
C ALA A 73 -16.12 -23.51 -6.60
N LYS A 74 -16.44 -23.23 -5.33
CA LYS A 74 -17.03 -24.19 -4.40
C LYS A 74 -18.54 -24.03 -4.21
N GLY A 75 -19.11 -22.92 -4.70
CA GLY A 75 -20.56 -22.67 -4.78
C GLY A 75 -21.10 -23.04 -6.15
#